data_AF-A0A968ZPS8-F1
#
_entry.id   AF-A0A968ZPS8-F1
#
_cell.length_a   1.000
_cell.length_b   1.000
_cell.length_c   1.000
_cell.angle_alpha   90.00
_cell.angle_beta   90.00
_cell.angle_gamma   90.00
#
_symmetry.space_group_name_H-M   'P 1'
#
loop_
_entity.id
_entity.type
_entity.pdbx_description
1 polymer ?
#
loop_
_entity_poly.entity_id
_entity_poly.type
_entity_poly.pdbx_seq_one_letter_code
_entity_poly.pdbx_strand_id
1 'polypeptide(L)'
;MVCADDVGVATQPSAVTSYVNGLGLDESCYSAALHWFHSRAFKIDEVCWRWGQWLSSQTAAQRLKGQLVYLSDGIKVGKEARKMPGVKGLHQESENVNKPEWIRGHYFSALSLLIGEGKALFAAPIALVAWLRYSTLAEAST
;
A
#
# COMPACT_ATOMS: atom_id res chain seq x y z
N MET A 1 5.10 -4.00 18.18
CA MET A 1 5.37 -4.78 16.95
C MET A 1 4.36 -5.90 16.91
N VAL A 2 3.20 -5.65 16.30
CA VAL A 2 2.24 -6.70 15.97
C VAL A 2 2.60 -7.11 14.55
N CYS A 3 3.19 -8.29 14.41
CA CYS A 3 3.36 -8.93 13.11
C CYS A 3 1.96 -9.31 12.64
N ALA A 4 1.46 -8.62 11.61
CA ALA A 4 0.32 -9.12 10.86
C ALA A 4 0.88 -10.12 9.86
N ASP A 5 0.73 -11.40 10.18
CA ASP A 5 0.91 -12.49 9.24
C ASP A 5 -0.09 -12.35 8.06
N ASP A 6 0.32 -12.86 6.89
CA ASP A 6 -0.47 -12.98 5.64
C ASP A 6 -0.63 -11.75 4.72
N VAL A 7 0.49 -11.20 4.25
CA VAL A 7 0.52 -10.42 2.98
C VAL A 7 0.52 -11.39 1.80
N GLY A 8 -0.66 -11.79 1.33
CA GLY A 8 -0.80 -12.46 0.03
C GLY A 8 -1.15 -11.43 -1.04
N VAL A 9 -0.20 -11.17 -1.93
CA VAL A 9 -0.39 -10.33 -3.11
C VAL A 9 -1.47 -10.96 -4.00
N ALA A 10 -2.60 -10.27 -4.18
CA ALA A 10 -3.58 -10.65 -5.18
C ALA A 10 -3.03 -10.33 -6.58
N THR A 11 -2.96 -11.33 -7.45
CA THR A 11 -2.60 -11.20 -8.87
C THR A 11 -3.73 -10.54 -9.67
N GLN A 12 -3.90 -9.23 -9.51
CA GLN A 12 -4.58 -8.41 -10.52
C GLN A 12 -3.58 -8.06 -11.64
N PRO A 13 -4.03 -7.88 -12.90
CA PRO A 13 -3.16 -7.38 -13.95
C PRO A 13 -2.59 -6.04 -13.51
N SER A 14 -1.26 -5.92 -13.50
CA SER A 14 -0.61 -4.65 -13.19
C SER A 14 -1.03 -3.62 -14.25
N ALA A 15 -1.40 -2.42 -13.81
CA ALA A 15 -1.67 -1.29 -14.69
C ALA A 15 -0.35 -0.73 -15.25
N VAL A 16 0.47 -1.58 -15.88
CA VAL A 16 1.87 -1.29 -16.30
C VAL A 16 1.93 -0.01 -17.13
N THR A 17 1.01 0.15 -18.07
CA THR A 17 0.92 1.36 -18.91
C THR A 17 0.71 2.62 -18.07
N SER A 18 -0.17 2.57 -17.05
CA SER A 18 -0.42 3.70 -16.16
C SER A 18 0.82 4.03 -15.31
N TYR A 19 1.60 3.04 -14.89
CA TYR A 19 2.85 3.27 -14.17
C TYR A 19 3.94 3.88 -15.05
N VAL A 20 4.15 3.35 -16.26
CA VAL A 20 5.12 3.88 -17.22
C VAL A 20 4.81 5.35 -17.52
N ASN A 21 3.55 5.66 -17.84
CA ASN A 21 3.12 7.03 -18.12
C ASN A 21 3.20 7.93 -16.88
N GLY A 22 2.74 7.44 -15.72
CA GLY A 22 2.74 8.21 -14.48
C GLY A 22 4.14 8.57 -13.96
N LEU A 23 5.13 7.73 -14.28
CA LEU A 23 6.55 7.99 -13.99
C LEU A 23 7.25 8.80 -15.09
N GLY A 24 6.58 9.11 -16.20
CA GLY A 24 7.18 9.79 -17.35
C GLY A 24 8.24 8.95 -18.06
N LEU A 25 8.15 7.63 -17.98
CA LEU A 25 9.06 6.72 -18.66
C LEU A 25 8.67 6.56 -20.13
N ASP A 26 9.67 6.28 -20.96
CA ASP A 26 9.46 6.01 -22.38
C ASP A 26 8.69 4.70 -22.61
N GLU A 27 7.96 4.60 -23.71
CA GLU A 27 7.19 3.40 -24.07
C GLU A 27 8.09 2.16 -24.19
N SER A 28 9.35 2.33 -24.59
CA SER A 28 10.33 1.23 -24.61
C SER A 28 10.55 0.56 -23.25
N CYS A 29 10.27 1.25 -22.14
CA CYS A 29 10.33 0.69 -20.79
C CYS A 29 9.16 -0.25 -20.46
N TYR A 30 8.10 -0.30 -21.28
CA TYR A 30 6.90 -1.10 -20.99
C TYR A 30 7.22 -2.58 -20.81
N SER A 31 8.00 -3.18 -21.72
CA SER A 31 8.36 -4.60 -21.65
C SER A 31 9.20 -4.91 -20.40
N ALA A 32 10.16 -4.04 -20.07
CA ALA A 32 10.97 -4.20 -18.87
C ALA A 32 10.14 -4.09 -17.59
N ALA A 33 9.22 -3.11 -17.53
CA ALA A 33 8.29 -2.95 -16.42
C ALA A 33 7.38 -4.19 -16.28
N LEU A 34 6.86 -4.72 -17.40
CA LEU A 34 6.05 -5.93 -17.42
C LEU A 34 6.81 -7.15 -16.86
N HIS A 35 8.08 -7.32 -17.25
CA HIS A 35 8.93 -8.38 -16.71
C HIS A 35 9.21 -8.18 -15.22
N TRP A 36 9.42 -6.94 -14.78
CA TRP A 36 9.60 -6.64 -13.36
C TRP A 36 8.37 -7.06 -12.53
N PHE A 37 7.16 -6.68 -12.95
CA PHE A 37 5.92 -7.03 -12.22
C PHE A 37 5.62 -8.53 -12.16
N HIS A 38 6.10 -9.30 -13.15
CA HIS A 38 5.91 -10.77 -13.18
C HIS A 38 7.12 -11.55 -12.69
N SER A 39 8.20 -10.87 -12.29
CA SER A 39 9.43 -11.52 -11.88
C SER A 39 9.23 -12.29 -10.57
N ARG A 40 9.80 -13.49 -10.52
CA ARG A 40 9.92 -14.29 -9.29
C ARG A 40 11.31 -14.17 -8.65
N ALA A 41 12.19 -13.33 -9.21
CA ALA A 41 13.56 -13.17 -8.74
C ALA A 41 13.66 -12.40 -7.41
N PHE A 42 12.59 -11.71 -7.01
CA PHE A 42 12.51 -10.96 -5.76
C PHE A 42 11.11 -11.10 -5.15
N LYS A 43 11.02 -10.88 -3.85
CA LYS A 43 9.74 -10.69 -3.14
C LYS A 43 9.60 -9.23 -2.80
N ILE A 44 8.43 -8.65 -3.08
CA ILE A 44 8.19 -7.23 -2.83
C ILE A 44 8.38 -6.86 -1.35
N ASP A 45 7.98 -7.74 -0.44
CA ASP A 45 8.15 -7.53 1.01
C ASP A 45 9.62 -7.41 1.41
N GLU A 46 10.51 -8.23 0.81
CA GLU A 46 11.95 -8.16 1.06
C GLU A 46 12.56 -6.88 0.47
N VAL A 47 12.08 -6.44 -0.69
CA VAL A 47 12.50 -5.18 -1.31
C VAL A 47 12.09 -3.99 -0.43
N CYS A 48 10.83 -3.93 0.00
CA CYS A 48 10.31 -2.89 0.90
C CYS A 48 11.06 -2.87 2.24
N TRP A 49 11.35 -4.05 2.81
CA TRP A 49 12.13 -4.16 4.04
C TRP A 49 13.54 -3.58 3.88
N ARG A 50 14.28 -4.01 2.86
CA ARG A 50 15.65 -3.51 2.58
C ARG A 50 15.65 -2.01 2.30
N TRP A 51 14.65 -1.53 1.55
CA TRP A 51 14.46 -0.11 1.29
C TRP A 51 14.22 0.69 2.58
N GLY A 52 13.34 0.21 3.46
CA GLY A 52 13.09 0.81 4.76
C GLY A 52 14.32 0.83 5.66
N GLN A 53 15.10 -0.26 5.68
CA GLN A 53 16.38 -0.31 6.40
C GLN A 53 17.36 0.75 5.89
N TRP A 54 17.54 0.84 4.56
CA TRP A 54 18.41 1.84 3.96
C TRP A 54 17.93 3.27 4.22
N LEU A 55 16.63 3.54 4.13
CA LEU A 55 16.05 4.85 4.46
C LEU A 55 16.31 5.23 5.92
N SER A 56 16.18 4.25 6.83
CA SER A 56 16.36 4.47 8.28
C SER A 56 17.78 4.86 8.68
N SER A 57 18.78 4.50 7.86
CA SER A 57 20.18 4.86 8.08
C SER A 57 20.56 6.22 7.48
N GLN A 58 19.69 6.86 6.71
CA GLN A 58 19.99 8.15 6.12
C GLN A 58 20.00 9.26 7.18
N THR A 59 20.90 10.23 7.03
CA THR A 59 20.97 11.41 7.91
C THR A 59 19.74 12.30 7.81
N ALA A 60 19.05 12.26 6.66
CA ALA A 60 17.79 12.97 6.43
C ALA A 60 16.61 12.37 7.20
N ALA A 61 16.72 11.15 7.75
CA ALA A 61 15.65 10.51 8.50
C ALA A 61 15.35 11.25 9.81
N GLN A 62 14.11 11.72 9.94
CA GLN A 62 13.71 12.53 11.07
C GLN A 62 13.49 11.68 12.32
N ARG A 63 13.92 12.23 13.45
CA ARG A 63 13.81 11.57 14.76
C ARG A 63 13.17 12.48 15.77
N LEU A 64 12.25 11.93 16.55
CA LEU A 64 11.67 12.57 17.72
C LEU A 64 12.13 11.79 18.95
N LYS A 65 12.80 12.47 19.89
CA LYS A 65 13.38 11.83 21.09
C LYS A 65 14.29 10.63 20.78
N GLY A 66 15.07 10.74 19.70
CA GLY A 66 15.99 9.68 19.23
C GLY A 66 15.34 8.55 18.42
N GLN A 67 14.01 8.49 18.37
CA GLN A 67 13.25 7.47 17.63
C GLN A 67 12.84 7.96 16.25
N LEU A 68 12.85 7.08 15.25
CA LEU A 68 12.40 7.39 13.89
C LEU A 68 10.92 7.77 13.88
N VAL A 69 10.57 8.77 13.07
CA VAL A 69 9.19 9.20 12.88
C VAL A 69 8.63 8.56 11.62
N TYR A 70 7.58 7.75 11.80
CA TYR A 70 6.85 7.12 10.71
C TYR A 70 5.52 7.84 10.49
N LEU A 71 5.11 7.92 9.23
CA LEU A 71 3.83 8.44 8.79
C LEU A 71 3.04 7.30 8.17
N SER A 72 1.77 7.16 8.54
CA SER A 72 0.87 6.21 7.91
C SER A 72 -0.44 6.87 7.57
N ASP A 73 -0.95 6.59 6.38
CA ASP A 73 -2.29 6.99 5.97
C ASP A 73 -3.02 5.79 5.36
N GLY A 74 -4.35 5.81 5.40
CA GLY A 74 -5.20 4.73 4.93
C GLY A 74 -6.52 5.25 4.37
N ILE A 75 -6.88 4.80 3.18
CA ILE A 75 -8.10 5.18 2.49
C ILE A 75 -8.97 3.96 2.16
N LYS A 76 -10.27 4.10 2.44
CA LYS A 76 -11.33 3.17 2.04
C LYS A 76 -11.94 3.71 0.75
N VAL A 77 -11.76 3.00 -0.37
CA VAL A 77 -12.24 3.44 -1.69
C VAL A 77 -13.43 2.59 -2.11
N GLY A 78 -14.61 3.23 -2.19
CA GLY A 78 -15.85 2.59 -2.64
C GLY A 78 -15.75 2.10 -4.09
N LYS A 79 -16.34 0.93 -4.36
CA LYS A 79 -16.45 0.31 -5.68
C LYS A 79 -17.88 -0.16 -5.89
N GLU A 80 -18.49 0.29 -6.98
CA GLU A 80 -19.87 -0.04 -7.33
C GLU A 80 -20.01 -1.40 -8.04
N ALA A 81 -18.91 -1.93 -8.56
CA ALA A 81 -18.89 -3.18 -9.30
C ALA A 81 -19.09 -4.40 -8.37
N ARG A 82 -20.20 -5.13 -8.56
CA ARG A 82 -20.58 -6.28 -7.72
C ARG A 82 -19.64 -7.50 -7.84
N LYS A 83 -18.89 -7.62 -8.94
CA LYS A 83 -18.00 -8.76 -9.27
C LYS A 83 -16.52 -8.37 -9.40
N MET A 84 -16.12 -7.19 -8.91
CA MET A 84 -14.71 -6.78 -8.98
C MET A 84 -13.88 -7.56 -7.94
N PRO A 85 -12.75 -8.18 -8.33
CA PRO A 85 -11.91 -8.96 -7.42
C PRO A 85 -11.42 -8.13 -6.22
N GLY A 86 -11.37 -8.76 -5.04
CA GLY A 86 -10.83 -8.13 -3.81
C GLY A 86 -11.72 -7.07 -3.17
N VAL A 87 -12.93 -6.81 -3.69
CA VAL A 87 -13.89 -5.89 -3.08
C VAL A 87 -14.50 -6.50 -1.81
N LYS A 88 -14.42 -5.76 -0.69
CA LYS A 88 -14.94 -6.18 0.62
C LYS A 88 -15.97 -5.19 1.16
N GLY A 89 -16.78 -5.65 2.12
CA GLY A 89 -17.49 -4.75 3.02
C GLY A 89 -16.49 -4.11 3.97
N LEU A 90 -16.41 -2.78 3.96
CA LEU A 90 -15.54 -1.98 4.81
C LEU A 90 -16.43 -1.12 5.69
N HIS A 91 -16.33 -1.29 7.01
CA HIS A 91 -16.99 -0.43 7.97
C HIS A 91 -16.35 0.96 7.94
N GLN A 92 -17.15 2.01 8.00
CA GLN A 92 -16.68 3.38 8.07
C GLN A 92 -16.81 3.90 9.50
N GLU A 93 -15.68 4.18 10.14
CA GLU A 93 -15.62 4.70 11.52
C GLU A 93 -16.01 6.20 11.61
N SER A 94 -16.26 6.86 10.48
CA SER A 94 -16.67 8.27 10.51
C SER A 94 -18.14 8.40 10.90
N GLU A 95 -18.40 9.06 12.03
CA GLU A 95 -19.75 9.50 12.46
C GLU A 95 -20.29 10.62 11.56
N ASN A 96 -20.55 10.32 10.29
CA ASN A 96 -21.29 11.22 9.41
C ASN A 96 -22.61 10.54 9.03
N VAL A 97 -23.72 11.09 9.52
CA VAL A 97 -25.09 10.58 9.30
C VAL A 97 -25.43 10.44 7.81
N ASN A 98 -24.79 11.22 6.93
CA ASN A 98 -25.02 11.18 5.48
C ASN A 98 -24.16 10.15 4.74
N LYS A 99 -23.27 9.41 5.41
CA LYS A 99 -22.46 8.35 4.79
C LYS A 99 -22.98 6.98 5.23
N PRO A 100 -23.05 5.99 4.30
CA PRO A 100 -23.41 4.64 4.68
C PRO A 100 -22.35 4.06 5.63
N GLU A 101 -22.80 3.42 6.71
CA GLU A 101 -21.93 2.79 7.72
C GLU A 101 -20.98 1.74 7.10
N TRP A 102 -21.41 1.13 6.00
CA TRP A 102 -20.64 0.15 5.25
C TRP A 102 -20.51 0.56 3.79
N ILE A 103 -19.30 0.44 3.25
CA ILE A 103 -19.06 0.55 1.81
C ILE A 103 -18.50 -0.76 1.27
N ARG A 104 -18.85 -1.08 0.02
CA ARG A 104 -18.13 -2.10 -0.73
C ARG A 104 -16.94 -1.44 -1.39
N GLY A 105 -15.74 -1.93 -1.17
CA GLY A 105 -14.55 -1.26 -1.69
C GLY A 105 -13.24 -1.99 -1.44
N HIS A 106 -12.16 -1.25 -1.67
CA HIS A 106 -10.80 -1.65 -1.35
C HIS A 106 -10.26 -0.74 -0.26
N TYR A 107 -9.46 -1.29 0.64
CA TYR A 107 -8.68 -0.49 1.59
C TYR A 107 -7.22 -0.48 1.16
N PHE A 108 -6.67 0.71 1.04
CA PHE A 108 -5.26 0.96 0.75
C PHE A 108 -4.65 1.73 1.91
N SER A 109 -3.46 1.35 2.34
CA SER A 109 -2.69 2.09 3.32
C SER A 109 -1.24 2.20 2.89
N ALA A 110 -0.61 3.33 3.20
CA ALA A 110 0.80 3.57 2.96
C ALA A 110 1.51 3.79 4.29
N LEU A 111 2.69 3.18 4.45
CA LEU A 111 3.65 3.47 5.50
C LEU A 111 4.84 4.19 4.90
N SER A 112 5.24 5.29 5.51
CA SER A 112 6.36 6.12 5.08
C SER A 112 7.26 6.51 6.25
N LEU A 113 8.53 6.80 5.96
CA LEU A 113 9.43 7.44 6.90
C LEU A 113 9.39 8.96 6.69
N LEU A 114 9.33 9.72 7.78
CA LEU A 114 9.51 11.16 7.70
C LEU A 114 10.99 11.46 7.44
N ILE A 115 11.28 12.07 6.30
CA ILE A 115 12.61 12.56 5.95
C ILE A 115 12.56 14.08 5.81
N GLY A 116 13.71 14.74 5.90
CA GLY A 116 13.75 16.19 5.77
C GLY A 116 15.15 16.76 5.62
N GLU A 117 15.18 17.95 5.05
CA GLU A 117 16.38 18.77 4.89
C GLU A 117 16.03 20.23 5.23
N GLY A 118 16.73 20.79 6.21
CA GLY A 118 16.41 22.11 6.75
C GLY A 118 14.98 22.17 7.31
N LYS A 119 14.13 23.02 6.71
CA LYS A 119 12.70 23.16 7.07
C LYS A 119 11.77 22.30 6.21
N ALA A 120 12.27 21.67 5.16
CA ALA A 120 11.47 20.87 4.26
C ALA A 120 11.31 19.46 4.82
N LEU A 121 10.08 18.96 4.83
CA LEU A 121 9.72 17.63 5.29
C LEU A 121 9.02 16.88 4.18
N PHE A 122 9.35 15.59 4.03
CA PHE A 122 8.79 14.71 3.01
C PHE A 122 8.46 13.34 3.62
N ALA A 123 7.46 12.68 3.04
CA ALA A 123 7.14 11.29 3.33
C ALA A 123 7.83 10.39 2.30
N ALA A 124 8.84 9.63 2.74
CA ALA A 124 9.48 8.62 1.90
C ALA A 124 8.72 7.29 2.03
N PRO A 125 8.01 6.82 0.98
CA PRO A 125 7.18 5.63 1.07
C PRO A 125 8.04 4.39 1.29
N ILE A 126 7.67 3.55 2.26
CA ILE A 126 8.31 2.25 2.53
C ILE A 126 7.49 1.13 1.91
N ALA A 127 6.19 1.12 2.20
CA ALA A 127 5.29 0.04 1.80
C ALA A 127 3.88 0.58 1.52
N LEU A 128 3.24 0.00 0.51
CA LEU A 128 1.81 0.15 0.24
C LEU A 128 1.14 -1.20 0.54
N VAL A 129 0.15 -1.19 1.41
CA VAL A 129 -0.64 -2.35 1.80
C VAL A 129 -2.04 -2.22 1.22
N ALA A 130 -2.48 -3.21 0.46
CA ALA A 130 -3.84 -3.32 -0.04
C ALA A 130 -4.50 -4.58 0.51
N TRP A 131 -5.66 -4.45 1.14
CA TRP A 131 -6.39 -5.61 1.68
C TRP A 131 -7.22 -6.27 0.57
N LEU A 132 -6.56 -7.12 -0.24
CA LEU A 132 -7.19 -7.78 -1.39
C LEU A 132 -7.60 -9.26 -1.15
N ARG A 133 -7.28 -9.86 0.00
CA ARG A 133 -7.56 -11.28 0.25
C ARG A 133 -9.03 -11.61 0.54
N TYR A 134 -9.55 -12.69 -0.03
CA TYR A 134 -10.72 -13.39 0.50
C TYR A 134 -10.42 -13.83 1.94
N SER A 135 -11.15 -13.30 2.92
CA SER A 135 -11.24 -13.92 4.25
C SER A 135 -12.29 -15.02 4.16
N THR A 136 -11.87 -16.27 4.00
CA THR A 136 -12.68 -17.44 4.38
C THR A 136 -12.78 -17.46 5.90
N LEU A 137 -13.61 -16.59 6.48
CA LEU A 137 -14.09 -16.68 7.86
C LEU A 137 -15.50 -16.06 7.94
N ALA A 138 -16.41 -16.62 7.15
CA ALA A 138 -17.85 -16.43 7.32
C ALA A 138 -18.54 -17.81 7.34
N GLU A 139 -18.05 -18.70 8.19
CA GLU A 139 -18.80 -19.87 8.68
C GLU A 139 -18.52 -20.01 10.18
N ALA A 140 -19.08 -19.10 10.97
CA ALA A 140 -19.22 -19.25 12.42
C ALA A 140 -20.33 -18.34 12.94
N SER A 141 -21.56 -18.57 12.48
CA SER A 141 -22.77 -18.23 13.23
C SER A 141 -23.92 -19.07 12.70
N THR A 142 -24.11 -20.24 13.28
CA THR A 142 -25.42 -20.85 13.48
C THR A 142 -25.59 -20.99 14.98
#